data_AF-A0AA44IC80-F1
#
_entry.id   AF-A0AA44IC80-F1
#
_cell.length_a   1.000
_cell.length_b   1.000
_cell.length_c   1.000
_cell.angle_alpha   90.00
_cell.angle_beta   90.00
_cell.angle_gamma   90.00
#
_symmetry.space_group_name_H-M   'P 1'
#
loop_
_entity.id
_entity.type
_entity.pdbx_description
1 polymer ?
#
loop_
_entity_poly.entity_id
_entity_poly.type
_entity_poly.pdbx_seq_one_letter_code
_entity_poly.pdbx_strand_id
1 'polypeptide(L)'
;MTPADLSLTVLRAVRRAVGDGALAVRDVPSRIVVERPRAGGRGDWATNAALRLAGPAALPPRQVAEVLRERLLDAPGIERVDITGPGFLNFTLRPGARAETGRLLVRGIREQGLRYGHGDALGRLPEDEVRFPVPDGADLRLRTLTHCVVALLRSQGAPARAVDGRAPARATPARRLRAVPPHYDVAAALPPDAARWALLRPAAHDRVLDAAPLLRLTETGGNTLFTVQYAHARSRALLRNAADLGLTGAYEEEVDAPELLAALADHPRALLAAARHRAPDRLARHLEAVADALLGFQHAVLPLGEEKPSAAHRSRLALAEAAGTVLAGGLSLLGVSAPDRL
;
A
#
# COMPACT_ATOMS: atom_id res chain seq x y z
N MET A 1 -0.06 14.19 9.91
CA MET A 1 0.50 14.41 8.56
C MET A 1 1.38 13.21 8.22
N THR A 2 1.07 12.43 7.17
CA THR A 2 1.92 11.30 6.74
C THR A 2 3.16 11.76 5.96
N PRO A 3 4.18 10.92 5.74
CA PRO A 3 5.29 11.23 4.84
C PRO A 3 4.81 11.51 3.41
N ALA A 4 3.78 10.80 2.94
CA ALA A 4 3.20 11.02 1.62
C ALA A 4 2.49 12.39 1.54
N ASP A 5 1.76 12.78 2.58
CA ASP A 5 1.12 14.11 2.66
C ASP A 5 2.17 15.21 2.71
N LEU A 6 3.26 15.00 3.46
CA LEU A 6 4.38 15.94 3.54
C LEU A 6 5.09 16.04 2.18
N SER A 7 5.37 14.92 1.51
CA SER A 7 5.89 14.88 0.13
C SER A 7 5.02 15.68 -0.84
N LEU A 8 3.70 15.48 -0.77
CA LEU A 8 2.73 16.19 -1.60
C LEU A 8 2.69 17.70 -1.25
N THR A 9 2.79 18.03 0.03
CA THR A 9 2.82 19.41 0.52
C THR A 9 4.06 20.14 0.03
N VAL A 10 5.25 19.51 0.13
CA VAL A 10 6.50 20.05 -0.41
C VAL A 10 6.40 20.21 -1.93
N LEU A 11 5.87 19.21 -2.64
CA LEU A 11 5.68 19.33 -4.09
C LEU A 11 4.74 20.49 -4.47
N ARG A 12 3.66 20.72 -3.71
CA ARG A 12 2.77 21.88 -3.90
C ARG A 12 3.50 23.19 -3.63
N ALA A 13 4.33 23.26 -2.58
CA ALA A 13 5.14 24.43 -2.29
C ALA A 13 6.13 24.74 -3.42
N VAL A 14 6.79 23.72 -3.99
CA VAL A 14 7.66 23.87 -5.17
C VAL A 14 6.88 24.41 -6.36
N ARG A 15 5.72 23.82 -6.69
CA ARG A 15 4.89 24.29 -7.80
C ARG A 15 4.42 25.72 -7.63
N ARG A 16 4.08 26.12 -6.40
CA ARG A 16 3.73 27.52 -6.08
C ARG A 16 4.91 28.45 -6.29
N ALA A 17 6.09 28.09 -5.78
CA ALA A 17 7.31 28.88 -5.96
C ALA A 17 7.71 29.05 -7.43
N VAL A 18 7.40 28.08 -8.30
CA VAL A 18 7.59 28.25 -9.75
C VAL A 18 6.49 29.12 -10.36
N GLY A 19 5.24 28.88 -9.98
CA GLY A 19 4.09 29.62 -10.52
C GLY A 19 4.08 31.10 -10.16
N ASP A 20 4.61 31.48 -9.00
CA ASP A 20 4.75 32.87 -8.55
C ASP A 20 6.10 33.52 -8.94
N GLY A 21 6.97 32.78 -9.65
CA GLY A 21 8.24 33.28 -10.17
C GLY A 21 9.40 33.31 -9.16
N ALA A 22 9.20 32.86 -7.92
CA ALA A 22 10.26 32.81 -6.92
C ALA A 22 11.35 31.77 -7.21
N LEU A 23 11.05 30.73 -8.00
CA LEU A 23 12.01 29.76 -8.52
C LEU A 23 11.88 29.64 -10.04
N ALA A 24 12.97 29.95 -10.76
CA ALA A 24 13.03 29.82 -12.21
C ALA A 24 13.36 28.37 -12.64
N VAL A 25 12.46 27.42 -12.37
CA VAL A 25 12.65 25.99 -12.72
C VAL A 25 11.70 25.61 -13.87
N ARG A 26 12.25 25.16 -15.00
CA ARG A 26 11.45 24.73 -16.17
C ARG A 26 10.72 23.41 -15.92
N ASP A 27 11.42 22.43 -15.35
CA ASP A 27 10.91 21.08 -15.12
C ASP A 27 10.80 20.77 -13.63
N VAL A 28 9.59 20.89 -13.09
CA VAL A 28 9.32 20.53 -11.69
C VAL A 28 9.30 19.00 -11.54
N PRO A 29 10.00 18.42 -10.54
CA PRO A 29 9.97 16.98 -10.30
C PRO A 29 8.54 16.47 -10.11
N SER A 30 8.24 15.28 -10.66
CA SER A 30 6.95 14.64 -10.48
C SER A 30 6.71 14.14 -9.04
N ARG A 31 7.78 13.92 -8.27
CA ARG A 31 7.73 13.46 -6.89
C ARG A 31 8.85 14.07 -6.04
N ILE A 32 8.51 14.47 -4.82
CA ILE A 32 9.45 14.79 -3.75
C ILE A 32 9.50 13.61 -2.77
N VAL A 33 10.71 13.24 -2.36
CA VAL A 33 10.93 12.19 -1.36
C VAL A 33 11.24 12.88 -0.03
N VAL A 34 10.62 12.37 1.03
CA VAL A 34 10.86 12.80 2.41
C VAL A 34 11.28 11.56 3.18
N GLU A 35 12.33 11.67 3.98
CA GLU A 35 12.99 10.57 4.67
C GLU A 35 13.24 10.95 6.13
N ARG A 36 13.62 9.98 6.98
CA ARG A 36 14.06 10.31 8.34
C ARG A 36 15.32 11.18 8.28
N PRO A 37 15.45 12.20 9.15
CA PRO A 37 16.66 13.00 9.19
C PRO A 37 17.90 12.13 9.41
N ARG A 38 18.95 12.38 8.63
CA ARG A 38 20.25 11.69 8.81
C ARG A 38 20.93 12.14 10.10
N ALA A 39 22.00 11.46 10.51
CA ALA A 39 22.82 11.89 11.64
C ALA A 39 23.21 13.38 11.53
N GLY A 40 22.81 14.19 12.52
CA GLY A 40 22.97 15.66 12.53
C GLY A 40 21.76 16.46 12.03
N GLY A 41 20.74 15.82 11.47
CA GLY A 41 19.43 16.41 11.19
C GLY A 41 18.58 16.56 12.45
N ARG A 42 17.56 17.43 12.40
CA ARG A 42 16.65 17.72 13.52
C ARG A 42 15.21 17.45 13.09
N GLY A 43 14.28 17.28 14.02
CA GLY A 43 12.86 17.10 13.70
C GLY A 43 12.49 15.68 13.25
N ASP A 44 11.32 15.59 12.64
CA ASP A 44 10.58 14.37 12.33
C ASP A 44 10.90 13.76 10.97
N TRP A 45 11.11 14.63 9.98
CA TRP A 45 11.28 14.28 8.58
C TRP A 45 12.24 15.26 7.91
N ALA A 46 12.91 14.86 6.85
CA ALA A 46 13.79 15.72 6.06
C ALA A 46 13.65 15.47 4.55
N THR A 47 13.93 16.49 3.75
CA THR A 47 14.01 16.37 2.29
C THR A 47 15.22 17.12 1.73
N ASN A 48 15.81 16.55 0.68
CA ASN A 48 16.87 17.16 -0.12
C ASN A 48 16.32 17.95 -1.34
N ALA A 49 15.01 18.25 -1.36
CA ALA A 49 14.35 18.90 -2.49
C ALA A 49 15.08 20.18 -2.95
N ALA A 50 15.50 21.03 -2.02
CA ALA A 50 16.18 22.29 -2.35
C ALA A 50 17.54 22.05 -3.05
N LEU A 51 18.30 21.04 -2.63
CA LEU A 51 19.57 20.65 -3.27
C LEU A 51 19.36 20.19 -4.71
N ARG A 52 18.28 19.45 -4.96
CA ARG A 52 17.94 18.98 -6.32
C ARG A 52 17.43 20.11 -7.22
N LEU A 53 16.79 21.11 -6.64
CA LEU A 53 16.20 22.25 -7.37
C LEU A 53 17.18 23.41 -7.57
N ALA A 54 18.27 23.48 -6.79
CA ALA A 54 19.29 24.52 -6.84
C ALA A 54 19.88 24.73 -8.25
N GLY A 55 20.34 23.63 -8.87
CA GLY A 55 20.90 23.66 -10.22
C GLY A 55 19.90 24.17 -11.25
N PRO A 56 18.70 23.55 -11.37
CA PRO A 56 17.65 24.03 -12.27
C PRO A 56 17.19 25.47 -12.02
N ALA A 57 17.23 25.95 -10.78
CA ALA A 57 16.84 27.31 -10.41
C ALA A 57 17.97 28.34 -10.56
N ALA A 58 19.20 27.91 -10.84
CA ALA A 58 20.42 28.74 -10.83
C ALA A 58 20.60 29.53 -9.51
N LEU A 59 20.21 28.94 -8.37
CA LEU A 59 20.30 29.55 -7.04
C LEU A 59 21.11 28.66 -6.09
N PRO A 60 21.82 29.24 -5.09
CA PRO A 60 22.39 28.49 -3.99
C PRO A 60 21.32 27.60 -3.31
N PRO A 61 21.62 26.34 -2.97
CA PRO A 61 20.61 25.44 -2.41
C PRO A 61 19.96 25.95 -1.11
N ARG A 62 20.70 26.71 -0.32
CA ARG A 62 20.19 27.37 0.89
C ARG A 62 19.12 28.41 0.59
N GLN A 63 19.30 29.21 -0.47
CA GLN A 63 18.29 30.19 -0.90
C GLN A 63 17.03 29.48 -1.41
N VAL A 64 17.18 28.40 -2.17
CA VAL A 64 16.03 27.57 -2.58
C VAL A 64 15.31 26.99 -1.36
N ALA A 65 16.05 26.53 -0.35
CA ALA A 65 15.46 26.04 0.89
C ALA A 65 14.70 27.14 1.64
N GLU A 66 15.21 28.38 1.67
CA GLU A 66 14.53 29.52 2.29
C GLU A 66 13.21 29.86 1.59
N VAL A 67 13.22 29.92 0.24
CA VAL A 67 12.02 30.14 -0.59
C VAL A 67 10.95 29.07 -0.34
N LEU A 68 11.36 27.80 -0.23
CA LEU A 68 10.44 26.70 0.07
C LEU A 68 9.96 26.74 1.52
N ARG A 69 10.83 27.06 2.47
CA ARG A 69 10.50 27.17 3.90
C ARG A 69 9.36 28.16 4.12
N GLU A 70 9.45 29.36 3.54
CA GLU A 70 8.41 30.40 3.66
C GLU A 70 7.03 29.88 3.25
N ARG A 71 6.96 29.09 2.18
CA ARG A 71 5.70 28.50 1.68
C ARG A 71 5.22 27.29 2.48
N LEU A 72 6.07 26.75 3.36
CA LEU A 72 5.80 25.54 4.15
C LEU A 72 5.48 25.83 5.61
N LEU A 73 5.84 27.01 6.14
CA LEU A 73 5.55 27.40 7.53
C LEU A 73 4.05 27.41 7.85
N ASP A 74 3.22 27.80 6.88
CA ASP A 74 1.75 27.84 7.05
C ASP A 74 1.05 26.52 6.69
N ALA A 75 1.81 25.47 6.34
CA ALA A 75 1.21 24.22 5.93
C ALA A 75 0.55 23.49 7.12
N PRO A 76 -0.71 23.01 6.98
CA PRO A 76 -1.39 22.25 8.02
C PRO A 76 -0.57 21.04 8.47
N GLY A 77 -0.33 20.91 9.78
CA GLY A 77 0.38 19.78 10.39
C GLY A 77 1.88 19.97 10.54
N ILE A 78 2.46 21.03 9.96
CA ILE A 78 3.85 21.43 10.21
C ILE A 78 3.87 22.39 11.41
N GLU A 79 4.76 22.14 12.37
CA GLU A 79 5.05 23.04 13.49
C GLU A 79 6.26 23.92 13.17
N ARG A 80 7.34 23.31 12.67
CA ARG A 80 8.58 24.01 12.36
C ARG A 80 9.25 23.45 11.12
N VAL A 81 9.96 24.32 10.40
CA VAL A 81 10.81 23.94 9.27
C VAL A 81 12.21 24.53 9.48
N ASP A 82 13.18 23.66 9.74
CA ASP A 82 14.58 23.99 9.99
C ASP A 82 15.42 23.71 8.73
N ILE A 83 16.31 24.64 8.36
CA ILE A 83 17.26 24.44 7.26
C ILE A 83 18.60 24.04 7.86
N THR A 84 19.11 22.86 7.50
CA THR A 84 20.42 22.38 7.96
C THR A 84 21.41 22.20 6.82
N GLY A 85 22.70 22.41 7.14
CA GLY A 85 23.80 22.24 6.21
C GLY A 85 23.64 23.08 4.92
N PRO A 86 23.88 22.50 3.73
CA PRO A 86 23.84 23.24 2.48
C PRO A 86 22.42 23.57 1.97
N GLY A 87 21.36 22.99 2.55
CA GLY A 87 19.98 23.19 2.08
C GLY A 87 19.03 22.02 2.36
N PHE A 88 19.25 21.23 3.42
CA PHE A 88 18.29 20.21 3.82
C PHE A 88 17.14 20.86 4.58
N LEU A 89 15.91 20.61 4.15
CA LEU A 89 14.70 21.02 4.86
C LEU A 89 14.33 19.92 5.84
N ASN A 90 14.27 20.26 7.13
CA ASN A 90 13.87 19.37 8.20
C ASN A 90 12.56 19.88 8.81
N PHE A 91 11.63 18.98 9.07
CA PHE A 91 10.27 19.30 9.49
C PHE A 91 10.05 18.77 10.90
N THR A 92 9.53 19.60 11.80
CA THR A 92 8.87 19.16 13.03
C THR A 92 7.37 19.26 12.81
N LEU A 93 6.65 18.18 13.05
CA LEU A 93 5.20 18.10 12.94
C LEU A 93 4.57 18.52 14.26
N ARG A 94 3.36 19.09 14.20
CA ARG A 94 2.65 19.50 15.42
C ARG A 94 2.41 18.28 16.35
N PRO A 95 2.49 18.46 17.68
CA PRO A 95 2.21 17.39 18.64
C PRO A 95 0.83 16.77 18.36
N GLY A 96 0.76 15.43 18.36
CA GLY A 96 -0.47 14.69 18.07
C GLY A 96 -0.87 14.61 16.60
N ALA A 97 -0.20 15.30 15.67
CA ALA A 97 -0.53 15.21 14.24
C ALA A 97 -0.30 13.81 13.66
N ARG A 98 0.64 13.04 14.23
CA ARG A 98 0.86 11.63 13.87
C ARG A 98 -0.15 10.69 14.52
N ALA A 99 -0.41 10.87 15.82
CA ALA A 99 -1.45 10.13 16.54
C ALA A 99 -2.82 10.27 15.84
N GLU A 100 -3.21 11.48 15.46
CA GLU A 100 -4.48 11.74 14.77
C GLU A 100 -4.50 11.10 13.38
N THR A 101 -3.39 11.14 12.65
CA THR A 101 -3.30 10.51 11.32
C THR A 101 -3.40 8.99 11.41
N GLY A 102 -2.69 8.37 12.36
CA GLY A 102 -2.79 6.94 12.63
C GLY A 102 -4.21 6.54 13.06
N ARG A 103 -4.83 7.35 13.93
CA ARG A 103 -6.21 7.16 14.38
C ARG A 103 -7.20 7.21 13.23
N LEU A 104 -7.12 8.22 12.36
CA LEU A 104 -7.98 8.35 11.17
C LEU A 104 -7.79 7.19 10.19
N LEU A 105 -6.54 6.75 9.98
CA LEU A 105 -6.22 5.61 9.14
C LEU A 105 -6.85 4.32 9.68
N VAL A 106 -6.61 3.98 10.94
CA VAL A 106 -7.17 2.78 11.58
C VAL A 106 -8.70 2.84 11.61
N ARG A 107 -9.27 4.00 11.93
CA ARG A 107 -10.72 4.22 11.88
C ARG A 107 -11.28 3.96 10.49
N GLY A 108 -10.67 4.54 9.44
CA GLY A 108 -11.11 4.35 8.05
C GLY A 108 -11.03 2.89 7.60
N ILE A 109 -9.97 2.16 8.00
CA ILE A 109 -9.84 0.72 7.74
C ILE A 109 -10.94 -0.06 8.46
N ARG A 110 -11.21 0.25 9.73
CA ARG A 110 -12.26 -0.43 10.51
C ARG A 110 -13.65 -0.20 9.93
N GLU A 111 -13.96 1.03 9.53
CA GLU A 111 -15.27 1.39 8.95
C GLU A 111 -15.49 0.75 7.57
N GLN A 112 -14.45 0.67 6.73
CA GLN A 112 -14.55 0.07 5.40
C GLN A 112 -14.37 -1.45 5.40
N GLY A 113 -13.75 -2.01 6.44
CA GLY A 113 -13.46 -3.44 6.57
C GLY A 113 -12.68 -3.98 5.37
N LEU A 114 -13.11 -5.13 4.84
CA LEU A 114 -12.51 -5.78 3.68
C LEU A 114 -12.56 -4.92 2.39
N ARG A 115 -13.36 -3.86 2.38
CA ARG A 115 -13.49 -2.93 1.24
C ARG A 115 -12.56 -1.72 1.37
N TYR A 116 -11.69 -1.67 2.38
CA TYR A 116 -10.76 -0.56 2.51
C TYR A 116 -9.91 -0.38 1.24
N GLY A 117 -9.87 0.84 0.70
CA GLY A 117 -9.19 1.17 -0.54
C GLY A 117 -9.99 0.92 -1.83
N HIS A 118 -11.20 0.35 -1.73
CA HIS A 118 -12.15 0.39 -2.83
C HIS A 118 -12.54 1.84 -3.13
N GLY A 119 -12.85 2.12 -4.40
CA GLY A 119 -13.21 3.47 -4.84
C GLY A 119 -14.01 3.43 -6.13
N ASP A 120 -14.16 4.60 -6.74
CA ASP A 120 -14.94 4.83 -7.97
C ASP A 120 -14.12 5.53 -9.06
N ALA A 121 -12.78 5.61 -8.89
CA ALA A 121 -11.89 6.35 -9.78
C ALA A 121 -11.84 5.79 -11.22
N LEU A 122 -12.34 4.58 -11.45
CA LEU A 122 -12.52 3.98 -12.78
C LEU A 122 -14.00 3.85 -13.18
N GLY A 123 -14.90 4.45 -12.40
CA GLY A 123 -16.33 4.57 -12.71
C GLY A 123 -16.54 5.20 -14.08
N ARG A 124 -17.33 4.53 -14.90
CA ARG A 124 -17.82 5.00 -16.19
C ARG A 124 -19.34 4.81 -16.22
N LEU A 125 -20.01 5.41 -17.21
CA LEU A 125 -21.43 5.17 -17.42
C LEU A 125 -21.67 3.66 -17.62
N PRO A 126 -22.80 3.09 -17.16
CA PRO A 126 -23.09 1.64 -17.26
C PRO A 126 -23.00 1.08 -18.69
N GLU A 127 -23.19 1.95 -19.67
CA GLU A 127 -23.16 1.68 -21.12
C GLU A 127 -21.74 1.36 -21.62
N ASP A 128 -20.72 1.66 -20.82
CA ASP A 128 -19.29 1.43 -21.08
C ASP A 128 -18.74 0.12 -20.45
N GLU A 129 -19.60 -0.88 -20.16
CA GLU A 129 -19.15 -2.14 -19.56
C GLU A 129 -17.98 -2.77 -20.34
N VAL A 130 -16.83 -2.92 -19.70
CA VAL A 130 -15.65 -3.53 -20.32
C VAL A 130 -15.73 -5.05 -20.20
N ARG A 131 -15.83 -5.73 -21.34
CA ARG A 131 -15.89 -7.19 -21.41
C ARG A 131 -14.52 -7.79 -21.62
N PHE A 132 -14.18 -8.82 -20.85
CA PHE A 132 -12.94 -9.57 -20.96
C PHE A 132 -13.25 -10.99 -21.43
N PRO A 133 -13.11 -11.30 -22.74
CA PRO A 133 -13.38 -12.62 -23.26
C PRO A 133 -12.35 -13.64 -22.78
N VAL A 134 -12.84 -14.81 -22.38
CA VAL A 134 -12.06 -15.99 -21.96
C VAL A 134 -12.32 -17.11 -22.98
N PRO A 135 -11.37 -17.38 -23.90
CA PRO A 135 -11.53 -18.44 -24.89
C PRO A 135 -11.78 -19.83 -24.27
N ASP A 136 -12.52 -20.68 -24.96
CA ASP A 136 -12.85 -22.04 -24.48
C ASP A 136 -11.61 -22.91 -24.23
N GLY A 137 -10.51 -22.66 -24.96
CA GLY A 137 -9.20 -23.28 -24.77
C GLY A 137 -8.20 -22.46 -23.94
N ALA A 138 -8.64 -21.44 -23.21
CA ALA A 138 -7.75 -20.63 -22.39
C ALA A 138 -7.10 -21.46 -21.27
N ASP A 139 -5.79 -21.29 -21.08
CA ASP A 139 -5.04 -21.90 -20.00
C ASP A 139 -5.50 -21.37 -18.62
N LEU A 140 -5.16 -22.11 -17.57
CA LEU A 140 -5.57 -21.81 -16.20
C LEU A 140 -5.13 -20.41 -15.74
N ARG A 141 -3.96 -19.94 -16.17
CA ARG A 141 -3.46 -18.63 -15.78
C ARG A 141 -4.29 -17.52 -16.39
N LEU A 142 -4.57 -17.60 -17.69
CA LEU A 142 -5.38 -16.58 -18.36
C LEU A 142 -6.78 -16.47 -17.75
N ARG A 143 -7.41 -17.60 -17.40
CA ARG A 143 -8.71 -17.62 -16.71
C ARG A 143 -8.65 -16.96 -15.33
N THR A 144 -7.67 -17.34 -14.53
CA THR A 144 -7.47 -16.83 -13.17
C THR A 144 -7.15 -15.33 -13.18
N LEU A 145 -6.26 -14.90 -14.07
CA LEU A 145 -5.91 -13.51 -14.30
C LEU A 145 -7.13 -12.68 -14.70
N THR A 146 -7.95 -13.19 -15.62
CA THR A 146 -9.13 -12.46 -16.11
C THR A 146 -10.14 -12.21 -15.01
N HIS A 147 -10.46 -13.22 -14.20
CA HIS A 147 -11.37 -13.05 -13.07
C HIS A 147 -10.83 -12.07 -12.02
N CYS A 148 -9.54 -12.15 -11.69
CA CYS A 148 -8.91 -11.23 -10.74
C CYS A 148 -8.91 -9.78 -11.27
N VAL A 149 -8.57 -9.58 -12.56
CA VAL A 149 -8.61 -8.24 -13.19
C VAL A 149 -10.02 -7.66 -13.17
N VAL A 150 -11.05 -8.46 -13.42
CA VAL A 150 -12.45 -8.01 -13.31
C VAL A 150 -12.79 -7.61 -11.88
N ALA A 151 -12.36 -8.38 -10.88
CA ALA A 151 -12.56 -8.05 -9.47
C ALA A 151 -11.86 -6.73 -9.08
N LEU A 152 -10.61 -6.52 -9.51
CA LEU A 152 -9.85 -5.29 -9.29
C LEU A 152 -10.49 -4.07 -9.97
N LEU A 153 -11.02 -4.23 -11.18
CA LEU A 153 -11.71 -3.14 -11.88
C LEU A 153 -13.00 -2.76 -11.16
N ARG A 154 -13.79 -3.76 -10.74
CA ARG A 154 -15.02 -3.57 -9.97
C ARG A 154 -14.76 -2.94 -8.61
N SER A 155 -13.66 -3.27 -7.93
CA SER A 155 -13.28 -2.65 -6.67
C SER A 155 -12.99 -1.15 -6.81
N GLN A 156 -12.73 -0.68 -8.03
CA GLN A 156 -12.49 0.73 -8.37
C GLN A 156 -13.65 1.36 -9.17
N GLY A 157 -14.83 0.73 -9.13
CA GLY A 157 -16.08 1.26 -9.70
C GLY A 157 -16.25 1.04 -11.21
N ALA A 158 -15.30 0.40 -11.89
CA ALA A 158 -15.45 0.14 -13.32
C ALA A 158 -16.46 -1.00 -13.57
N PRO A 159 -17.46 -0.79 -14.45
CA PRO A 159 -18.32 -1.87 -14.91
C PRO A 159 -17.49 -2.81 -15.80
N ALA A 160 -17.15 -3.99 -15.28
CA ALA A 160 -16.33 -4.97 -15.98
C ALA A 160 -16.90 -6.38 -15.81
N ARG A 161 -16.75 -7.25 -16.81
CA ARG A 161 -17.22 -8.64 -16.74
C ARG A 161 -16.34 -9.59 -17.56
N ALA A 162 -16.09 -10.78 -17.03
CA ALA A 162 -15.51 -11.90 -17.78
C ALA A 162 -16.61 -12.58 -18.60
N VAL A 163 -16.33 -12.90 -19.86
CA VAL A 163 -17.31 -13.49 -20.79
C VAL A 163 -16.69 -14.75 -21.39
N ASP A 164 -17.35 -15.89 -21.24
CA ASP A 164 -16.90 -17.14 -21.84
C ASP A 164 -17.08 -17.12 -23.37
N GLY A 165 -16.14 -17.75 -24.08
CA GLY A 165 -16.16 -17.85 -25.54
C GLY A 165 -15.79 -16.55 -26.27
N ARG A 166 -16.24 -16.43 -27.53
CA ARG A 166 -16.02 -15.21 -28.34
C ARG A 166 -17.00 -14.12 -27.91
N ALA A 167 -16.49 -12.94 -27.56
CA ALA A 167 -17.32 -11.75 -27.40
C ALA A 167 -18.12 -11.49 -28.70
N PRO A 168 -19.44 -11.24 -28.62
CA PRO A 168 -20.25 -10.97 -29.80
C PRO A 168 -19.74 -9.71 -30.52
N ALA A 169 -19.75 -9.75 -31.85
CA ALA A 169 -19.06 -8.80 -32.72
C ALA A 169 -19.64 -7.36 -32.73
N ARG A 170 -20.67 -7.05 -31.93
CA ARG A 170 -21.35 -5.74 -31.97
C ARG A 170 -21.31 -4.99 -30.64
N ALA A 171 -20.77 -3.77 -30.75
CA ALA A 171 -20.95 -2.55 -29.95
C ALA A 171 -20.31 -2.38 -28.57
N THR A 172 -19.72 -3.40 -27.93
CA THR A 172 -19.08 -3.21 -26.60
C THR A 172 -17.56 -3.34 -26.67
N PRO A 173 -16.74 -2.47 -26.03
CA PRO A 173 -15.28 -2.58 -26.09
C PRO A 173 -14.79 -3.84 -25.35
N ALA A 174 -14.59 -4.93 -26.10
CA ALA A 174 -13.96 -6.14 -25.60
C ALA A 174 -12.44 -5.97 -25.49
N ARG A 175 -11.86 -6.26 -24.32
CA ARG A 175 -10.40 -6.18 -24.09
C ARG A 175 -9.83 -7.55 -23.76
N ARG A 176 -8.87 -8.00 -24.57
CA ARG A 176 -8.15 -9.27 -24.36
C ARG A 176 -6.97 -9.07 -23.43
N LEU A 177 -6.82 -9.95 -22.44
CA LEU A 177 -5.60 -10.08 -21.66
C LEU A 177 -4.66 -11.08 -22.32
N ARG A 178 -3.37 -11.00 -21.97
CA ARG A 178 -2.35 -11.96 -22.38
C ARG A 178 -1.57 -12.36 -21.13
N ALA A 179 -1.24 -13.64 -21.04
CA ALA A 179 -0.40 -14.20 -20.00
C ALA A 179 0.49 -15.29 -20.60
N VAL A 180 1.69 -15.46 -20.05
CA VAL A 180 2.53 -16.62 -20.34
C VAL A 180 1.88 -17.85 -19.69
N PRO A 181 1.57 -18.91 -20.48
CA PRO A 181 0.98 -20.13 -19.94
C PRO A 181 1.88 -20.77 -18.87
N PRO A 182 1.30 -21.51 -17.91
CA PRO A 182 2.09 -22.20 -16.90
C PRO A 182 2.99 -23.28 -17.55
N HIS A 183 4.22 -23.42 -17.07
CA HIS A 183 5.19 -24.41 -17.57
C HIS A 183 5.06 -25.80 -16.92
N TYR A 184 4.07 -25.98 -16.04
CA TYR A 184 3.71 -27.24 -15.40
C TYR A 184 2.20 -27.26 -15.10
N ASP A 185 1.66 -28.43 -14.73
CA ASP A 185 0.27 -28.52 -14.28
C ASP A 185 0.13 -27.97 -12.86
N VAL A 186 -0.20 -26.68 -12.78
CA VAL A 186 -0.39 -25.95 -11.52
C VAL A 186 -1.53 -26.52 -10.69
N ALA A 187 -2.62 -26.97 -11.31
CA ALA A 187 -3.79 -27.47 -10.59
C ALA A 187 -3.52 -28.85 -9.96
N ALA A 188 -2.74 -29.69 -10.64
CA ALA A 188 -2.32 -30.97 -10.09
C ALA A 188 -1.23 -30.83 -9.02
N ALA A 189 -0.34 -29.84 -9.13
CA ALA A 189 0.84 -29.72 -8.27
C ALA A 189 0.62 -28.90 -6.99
N LEU A 190 -0.39 -28.03 -6.92
CA LEU A 190 -0.55 -27.07 -5.82
C LEU A 190 -1.97 -27.03 -5.25
N PRO A 191 -2.12 -26.84 -3.92
CA PRO A 191 -3.40 -26.49 -3.31
C PRO A 191 -4.03 -25.22 -3.92
N PRO A 192 -5.36 -25.01 -3.84
CA PRO A 192 -6.06 -23.93 -4.54
C PRO A 192 -5.48 -22.53 -4.33
N ASP A 193 -5.13 -22.18 -3.08
CA ASP A 193 -4.55 -20.87 -2.76
C ASP A 193 -3.13 -20.71 -3.32
N ALA A 194 -2.30 -21.75 -3.16
CA ALA A 194 -0.95 -21.79 -3.71
C ALA A 194 -0.97 -21.72 -5.25
N ALA A 195 -1.92 -22.41 -5.89
CA ALA A 195 -2.12 -22.34 -7.33
C ALA A 195 -2.47 -20.90 -7.77
N ARG A 196 -3.42 -20.23 -7.12
CA ARG A 196 -3.76 -18.84 -7.44
C ARG A 196 -2.59 -17.89 -7.24
N TRP A 197 -1.84 -18.05 -6.15
CA TRP A 197 -0.66 -17.23 -5.88
C TRP A 197 0.44 -17.46 -6.93
N ALA A 198 0.72 -18.71 -7.30
CA ALA A 198 1.69 -19.05 -8.35
C ALA A 198 1.38 -18.39 -9.69
N LEU A 199 0.09 -18.27 -10.01
CA LEU A 199 -0.43 -17.72 -11.27
C LEU A 199 -0.46 -16.19 -11.30
N LEU A 200 -0.76 -15.55 -10.15
CA LEU A 200 -1.03 -14.11 -10.05
C LEU A 200 0.11 -13.28 -9.48
N ARG A 201 1.00 -13.86 -8.67
CA ARG A 201 2.10 -13.12 -8.04
C ARG A 201 3.14 -12.64 -9.07
N PRO A 202 3.57 -13.44 -10.06
CA PRO A 202 4.43 -12.94 -11.15
C PRO A 202 3.64 -12.10 -12.14
N ALA A 203 4.29 -11.12 -12.78
CA ALA A 203 3.63 -10.33 -13.82
C ALA A 203 3.18 -11.25 -14.97
N ALA A 204 2.12 -10.86 -15.68
CA ALA A 204 1.49 -11.74 -16.67
C ALA A 204 2.44 -12.21 -17.79
N HIS A 205 3.50 -11.44 -18.08
CA HIS A 205 4.52 -11.78 -19.09
C HIS A 205 5.71 -12.59 -18.55
N ASP A 206 5.78 -12.81 -17.23
CA ASP A 206 6.82 -13.63 -16.60
C ASP A 206 6.36 -15.08 -16.47
N ARG A 207 7.28 -16.00 -16.18
CA ARG A 207 6.92 -17.40 -15.84
C ARG A 207 6.17 -17.46 -14.50
N VAL A 208 5.31 -18.47 -14.36
CA VAL A 208 4.62 -18.76 -13.09
C VAL A 208 5.63 -19.20 -12.03
N LEU A 209 5.29 -19.08 -10.74
CA LEU A 209 6.17 -19.59 -9.69
C LEU A 209 6.23 -21.11 -9.72
N ASP A 210 7.39 -21.67 -9.41
CA ASP A 210 7.55 -23.11 -9.24
C ASP A 210 6.77 -23.63 -8.02
N ALA A 211 6.37 -24.91 -8.05
CA ALA A 211 5.57 -25.50 -6.99
C ALA A 211 6.34 -25.67 -5.67
N ALA A 212 7.61 -26.09 -5.75
CA ALA A 212 8.39 -26.49 -4.57
C ALA A 212 8.52 -25.41 -3.48
N PRO A 213 8.78 -24.11 -3.80
CA PRO A 213 8.77 -23.06 -2.78
C PRO A 213 7.41 -22.87 -2.12
N LEU A 214 6.31 -22.98 -2.87
CA LEU A 214 4.95 -22.73 -2.38
C LEU A 214 4.37 -23.85 -1.51
N LEU A 215 5.02 -25.02 -1.48
CA LEU A 215 4.67 -26.13 -0.60
C LEU A 215 5.32 -26.01 0.79
N ARG A 216 6.24 -25.05 0.99
CA ARG A 216 6.93 -24.86 2.28
C ARG A 216 6.05 -24.06 3.24
N LEU A 217 5.77 -24.62 4.41
CA LEU A 217 4.98 -23.98 5.46
C LEU A 217 5.88 -23.28 6.49
N THR A 218 6.88 -22.52 6.02
CA THR A 218 7.85 -21.84 6.89
C THR A 218 8.11 -20.41 6.43
N GLU A 219 8.29 -19.48 7.38
CA GLU A 219 8.58 -18.07 7.09
C GLU A 219 9.92 -17.89 6.35
N THR A 220 10.93 -18.68 6.70
CA THR A 220 12.27 -18.65 6.09
C THR A 220 12.34 -19.39 4.75
N GLY A 221 11.24 -20.04 4.32
CA GLY A 221 11.22 -20.95 3.17
C GLY A 221 11.14 -20.28 1.79
N GLY A 222 11.00 -18.96 1.71
CA GLY A 222 10.79 -18.21 0.47
C GLY A 222 9.36 -18.28 -0.07
N ASN A 223 8.42 -18.84 0.70
CA ASN A 223 7.00 -18.94 0.33
C ASN A 223 6.26 -17.65 0.66
N THR A 224 6.16 -16.72 -0.29
CA THR A 224 5.50 -15.43 -0.04
C THR A 224 4.00 -15.55 0.21
N LEU A 225 3.33 -16.61 -0.26
CA LEU A 225 1.94 -16.87 0.11
C LEU A 225 1.82 -17.18 1.61
N PHE A 226 2.65 -18.11 2.10
CA PHE A 226 2.64 -18.48 3.51
C PHE A 226 2.91 -17.27 4.40
N THR A 227 3.90 -16.43 4.08
CA THR A 227 4.19 -15.21 4.84
C THR A 227 2.96 -14.28 4.94
N VAL A 228 2.25 -14.07 3.83
CA VAL A 228 1.07 -13.20 3.80
C VAL A 228 -0.10 -13.79 4.59
N GLN A 229 -0.38 -15.09 4.43
CA GLN A 229 -1.43 -15.77 5.20
C GLN A 229 -1.08 -15.88 6.69
N TYR A 230 0.19 -16.11 7.01
CA TYR A 230 0.70 -16.16 8.39
C TYR A 230 0.62 -14.81 9.07
N ALA A 231 0.98 -13.72 8.39
CA ALA A 231 0.80 -12.37 8.93
C ALA A 231 -0.67 -12.08 9.27
N HIS A 232 -1.61 -12.50 8.41
CA HIS A 232 -3.03 -12.40 8.70
C HIS A 232 -3.42 -13.26 9.92
N ALA A 233 -3.10 -14.56 9.93
CA ALA A 233 -3.38 -15.45 11.06
C ALA A 233 -2.76 -14.94 12.37
N ARG A 234 -1.60 -14.31 12.30
CA ARG A 234 -0.90 -13.70 13.43
C ARG A 234 -1.62 -12.48 13.97
N SER A 235 -2.18 -11.62 13.12
CA SER A 235 -3.07 -10.53 13.56
C SER A 235 -4.27 -11.07 14.35
N ARG A 236 -4.85 -12.19 13.90
CA ARG A 236 -5.98 -12.86 14.57
C ARG A 236 -5.54 -13.49 15.88
N ALA A 237 -4.33 -14.04 15.96
CA ALA A 237 -3.75 -14.53 17.21
C ALA A 237 -3.51 -13.41 18.22
N LEU A 238 -2.96 -12.27 17.79
CA LEU A 238 -2.76 -11.11 18.66
C LEU A 238 -4.09 -10.62 19.27
N LEU A 239 -5.16 -10.60 18.48
CA LEU A 239 -6.49 -10.22 18.97
C LEU A 239 -7.05 -11.21 20.01
N ARG A 240 -6.87 -12.51 19.80
CA ARG A 240 -7.28 -13.53 20.79
C ARG A 240 -6.49 -13.39 22.09
N ASN A 241 -5.17 -13.32 21.98
CA ASN A 241 -4.28 -13.18 23.14
C ASN A 241 -4.52 -11.86 23.89
N ALA A 242 -4.84 -10.78 23.18
CA ALA A 242 -5.23 -9.52 23.80
C ALA A 242 -6.52 -9.65 24.61
N ALA A 243 -7.51 -10.37 24.08
CA ALA A 243 -8.77 -10.59 24.79
C ALA A 243 -8.55 -11.35 26.11
N ASP A 244 -7.64 -12.34 26.11
CA ASP A 244 -7.25 -13.07 27.33
C ASP A 244 -6.60 -12.15 28.39
N LEU A 245 -5.99 -11.03 27.95
CA LEU A 245 -5.42 -9.99 28.80
C LEU A 245 -6.41 -8.85 29.13
N GLY A 246 -7.68 -8.96 28.72
CA GLY A 246 -8.69 -7.91 28.89
C GLY A 246 -8.45 -6.66 28.03
N LEU A 247 -7.67 -6.78 26.95
CA LEU A 247 -7.37 -5.69 26.02
C LEU A 247 -8.27 -5.74 24.78
N THR A 248 -8.79 -4.57 24.40
CA THR A 248 -9.49 -4.35 23.12
C THR A 248 -8.77 -3.29 22.30
N GLY A 249 -8.75 -3.45 20.98
CA GLY A 249 -8.09 -2.51 20.07
C GLY A 249 -8.75 -1.13 20.09
N ALA A 250 -8.00 -0.10 20.48
CA ALA A 250 -8.40 1.30 20.40
C ALA A 250 -7.17 2.17 20.13
N TYR A 251 -7.16 2.91 19.00
CA TYR A 251 -6.04 3.79 18.63
C TYR A 251 -6.12 5.11 19.39
N GLU A 252 -5.51 5.15 20.56
CA GLU A 252 -5.58 6.26 21.50
C GLU A 252 -4.31 7.13 21.46
N GLU A 253 -3.15 6.49 21.35
CA GLU A 253 -1.82 7.10 21.39
C GLU A 253 -1.06 6.91 20.07
N GLU A 254 0.00 7.69 19.88
CA GLU A 254 0.89 7.52 18.73
C GLU A 254 1.59 6.16 18.78
N VAL A 255 1.59 5.46 17.65
CA VAL A 255 2.30 4.18 17.47
C VAL A 255 3.51 4.39 16.56
N ASP A 256 4.72 4.13 17.07
CA ASP A 256 5.94 4.13 16.28
C ASP A 256 6.04 2.86 15.42
N ALA A 257 5.36 2.87 14.29
CA ALA A 257 5.39 1.80 13.29
C ALA A 257 5.34 2.40 11.86
N PRO A 258 6.36 3.18 11.46
CA PRO A 258 6.30 3.99 10.25
C PRO A 258 6.14 3.16 8.97
N GLU A 259 6.75 1.98 8.89
CA GLU A 259 6.64 1.07 7.74
C GLU A 259 5.21 0.52 7.61
N LEU A 260 4.61 0.10 8.73
CA LEU A 260 3.25 -0.44 8.73
C LEU A 260 2.22 0.65 8.44
N LEU A 261 2.33 1.81 9.10
CA LEU A 261 1.47 2.96 8.83
C LEU A 261 1.55 3.41 7.37
N ALA A 262 2.75 3.47 6.80
CA ALA A 262 2.93 3.81 5.39
C ALA A 262 2.32 2.76 4.46
N ALA A 263 2.56 1.47 4.71
CA ALA A 263 2.00 0.39 3.90
C ALA A 263 0.46 0.40 3.91
N LEU A 264 -0.17 0.58 5.07
CA LEU A 264 -1.63 0.66 5.17
C LEU A 264 -2.20 1.94 4.51
N ALA A 265 -1.51 3.08 4.64
CA ALA A 265 -1.92 4.31 3.98
C ALA A 265 -1.80 4.25 2.44
N ASP A 266 -0.84 3.49 1.91
CA ASP A 266 -0.63 3.35 0.47
C ASP A 266 -1.55 2.30 -0.19
N HIS A 267 -2.24 1.47 0.60
CA HIS A 267 -3.11 0.42 0.07
C HIS A 267 -4.16 0.88 -0.97
N PRO A 268 -4.91 1.98 -0.76
CA PRO A 268 -5.86 2.47 -1.77
C PRO A 268 -5.17 2.82 -3.10
N ARG A 269 -3.97 3.40 -3.04
CA ARG A 269 -3.20 3.74 -4.25
C ARG A 269 -2.68 2.49 -4.94
N ALA A 270 -2.21 1.51 -4.17
CA ALA A 270 -1.74 0.23 -4.69
C ALA A 270 -2.87 -0.52 -5.41
N LEU A 271 -4.08 -0.53 -4.84
CA LEU A 271 -5.25 -1.17 -5.43
C LEU A 271 -5.68 -0.50 -6.73
N LEU A 272 -5.76 0.83 -6.74
CA LEU A 272 -6.05 1.62 -7.95
C LEU A 272 -5.00 1.39 -9.05
N ALA A 273 -3.71 1.31 -8.68
CA ALA A 273 -2.65 1.01 -9.63
C ALA A 273 -2.77 -0.43 -10.19
N ALA A 274 -3.05 -1.43 -9.35
CA ALA A 274 -3.28 -2.80 -9.80
C ALA A 274 -4.46 -2.87 -10.80
N ALA A 275 -5.56 -2.17 -10.53
CA ALA A 275 -6.72 -2.11 -11.41
C ALA A 275 -6.42 -1.38 -12.74
N ARG A 276 -5.82 -0.18 -12.68
CA ARG A 276 -5.48 0.62 -13.89
C ARG A 276 -4.60 -0.14 -14.86
N HIS A 277 -3.62 -0.84 -14.32
CA HIS A 277 -2.64 -1.59 -15.12
C HIS A 277 -3.03 -3.05 -15.35
N ARG A 278 -4.13 -3.52 -14.74
CA ARG A 278 -4.62 -4.91 -14.82
C ARG A 278 -3.52 -5.89 -14.43
N ALA A 279 -2.86 -5.56 -13.34
CA ALA A 279 -1.63 -6.16 -12.87
C ALA A 279 -1.82 -6.67 -11.43
N PRO A 280 -2.45 -7.85 -11.24
CA PRO A 280 -2.65 -8.43 -9.91
C PRO A 280 -1.36 -8.65 -9.12
N ASP A 281 -0.23 -8.86 -9.81
CA ASP A 281 1.10 -8.96 -9.21
C ASP A 281 1.46 -7.74 -8.35
N ARG A 282 0.92 -6.57 -8.67
CA ARG A 282 1.13 -5.34 -7.89
C ARG A 282 0.40 -5.39 -6.56
N LEU A 283 -0.81 -5.97 -6.53
CA LEU A 283 -1.53 -6.18 -5.29
C LEU A 283 -0.81 -7.25 -4.45
N ALA A 284 -0.41 -8.37 -5.05
CA ALA A 284 0.33 -9.43 -4.35
C ALA A 284 1.59 -8.88 -3.65
N ARG A 285 2.46 -8.15 -4.37
CA ARG A 285 3.66 -7.52 -3.80
C ARG A 285 3.36 -6.47 -2.74
N HIS A 286 2.24 -5.76 -2.86
CA HIS A 286 1.82 -4.83 -1.83
C HIS A 286 1.39 -5.56 -0.55
N LEU A 287 0.70 -6.70 -0.67
CA LEU A 287 0.35 -7.54 0.49
C LEU A 287 1.58 -8.17 1.13
N GLU A 288 2.60 -8.55 0.34
CA GLU A 288 3.92 -8.95 0.86
C GLU A 288 4.50 -7.82 1.75
N ALA A 289 4.50 -6.57 1.28
CA ALA A 289 5.01 -5.43 2.06
C ALA A 289 4.19 -5.15 3.35
N VAL A 290 2.86 -5.29 3.31
CA VAL A 290 2.02 -5.17 4.52
C VAL A 290 2.32 -6.30 5.50
N ALA A 291 2.47 -7.53 5.01
CA ALA A 291 2.78 -8.70 5.81
C ALA A 291 4.15 -8.56 6.50
N ASP A 292 5.18 -8.19 5.76
CA ASP A 292 6.53 -7.97 6.30
C ASP A 292 6.53 -6.87 7.38
N ALA A 293 5.84 -5.75 7.12
CA ALA A 293 5.74 -4.66 8.09
C ALA A 293 4.98 -5.07 9.37
N LEU A 294 3.90 -5.86 9.25
CA LEU A 294 3.17 -6.38 10.39
C LEU A 294 4.01 -7.38 11.19
N LEU A 295 4.72 -8.29 10.51
CA LEU A 295 5.56 -9.29 11.18
C LEU A 295 6.78 -8.65 11.85
N GLY A 296 7.32 -7.54 11.33
CA GLY A 296 8.33 -6.75 12.02
C GLY A 296 7.79 -6.01 13.25
N PHE A 297 6.51 -5.66 13.26
CA PHE A 297 5.86 -4.88 14.33
C PHE A 297 5.26 -5.74 15.46
N GLN A 298 4.88 -7.00 15.16
CA GLN A 298 4.05 -7.85 16.03
C GLN A 298 4.54 -7.99 17.48
N HIS A 299 5.85 -7.94 17.71
CA HIS A 299 6.45 -8.17 19.02
C HIS A 299 6.19 -7.04 20.01
N ALA A 300 5.85 -5.84 19.52
CA ALA A 300 5.57 -4.68 20.37
C ALA A 300 4.08 -4.57 20.78
N VAL A 301 3.20 -5.43 20.24
CA VAL A 301 1.75 -5.25 20.31
C VAL A 301 1.17 -5.54 21.69
N LEU A 302 1.55 -6.66 22.29
CA LEU A 302 1.03 -7.12 23.58
C LEU A 302 2.04 -6.80 24.70
N PRO A 303 1.57 -6.62 25.95
CA PRO A 303 2.45 -6.48 27.10
C PRO A 303 3.41 -7.67 27.25
N LEU A 304 4.67 -7.39 27.59
CA LEU A 304 5.69 -8.41 27.82
C LEU A 304 6.21 -8.37 29.27
N GLY A 305 6.33 -9.55 29.90
CA GLY A 305 6.83 -9.67 31.27
C GLY A 305 5.94 -8.94 32.28
N GLU A 306 6.52 -7.97 33.00
CA GLU A 306 5.85 -7.17 34.04
C GLU A 306 5.10 -5.94 33.49
N GLU A 307 5.08 -5.75 32.17
CA GLU A 307 4.35 -4.65 31.56
C GLU A 307 2.84 -4.76 31.84
N LYS A 308 2.25 -3.66 32.30
CA LYS A 308 0.80 -3.59 32.51
C LYS A 308 0.09 -3.28 31.18
N PRO A 309 -1.07 -3.90 30.91
CA PRO A 309 -1.99 -3.48 29.86
C PRO A 309 -2.22 -1.95 29.88
N SER A 310 -2.07 -1.28 28.74
CA SER A 310 -2.09 0.19 28.65
C SER A 310 -2.70 0.68 27.33
N ALA A 311 -2.93 2.00 27.22
CA ALA A 311 -3.42 2.64 25.99
C ALA A 311 -2.46 2.46 24.80
N ALA A 312 -1.15 2.42 25.05
CA ALA A 312 -0.16 2.08 24.03
C ALA A 312 -0.40 0.68 23.44
N HIS A 313 -0.64 -0.34 24.27
CA HIS A 313 -0.96 -1.70 23.83
C HIS A 313 -2.27 -1.74 23.04
N ARG A 314 -3.32 -1.03 23.50
CA ARG A 314 -4.59 -0.92 22.76
C ARG A 314 -4.41 -0.27 21.39
N SER A 315 -3.52 0.73 21.29
CA SER A 315 -3.25 1.43 20.03
C SER A 315 -2.48 0.58 19.03
N ARG A 316 -1.47 -0.15 19.52
CA ARG A 316 -0.71 -1.11 18.71
C ARG A 316 -1.59 -2.28 18.24
N LEU A 317 -2.46 -2.78 19.11
CA LEU A 317 -3.42 -3.82 18.79
C LEU A 317 -4.41 -3.37 17.69
N ALA A 318 -4.93 -2.14 17.79
CA ALA A 318 -5.81 -1.59 16.76
C ALA A 318 -5.11 -1.46 15.40
N LEU A 319 -3.82 -1.12 15.40
CA LEU A 319 -3.01 -1.09 14.18
C LEU A 319 -2.79 -2.49 13.59
N ALA A 320 -2.51 -3.49 14.43
CA ALA A 320 -2.36 -4.88 14.00
C ALA A 320 -3.67 -5.45 13.43
N GLU A 321 -4.81 -5.12 14.03
CA GLU A 321 -6.15 -5.47 13.52
C GLU A 321 -6.44 -4.84 12.15
N ALA A 322 -6.10 -3.55 11.99
CA ALA A 322 -6.23 -2.86 10.72
C ALA A 322 -5.37 -3.52 9.62
N ALA A 323 -4.13 -3.93 9.96
CA ALA A 323 -3.28 -4.67 9.03
C ALA A 323 -3.87 -6.02 8.64
N GLY A 324 -4.39 -6.78 9.60
CA GLY A 324 -5.10 -8.04 9.34
C GLY A 324 -6.30 -7.87 8.39
N THR A 325 -7.03 -6.77 8.54
CA THR A 325 -8.19 -6.41 7.69
C THR A 325 -7.76 -6.11 6.25
N VAL A 326 -6.68 -5.33 6.07
CA VAL A 326 -6.12 -5.02 4.74
C VAL A 326 -5.61 -6.28 4.04
N LEU A 327 -4.92 -7.17 4.78
CA LEU A 327 -4.46 -8.45 4.25
C LEU A 327 -5.64 -9.32 3.77
N ALA A 328 -6.69 -9.44 4.58
CA ALA A 328 -7.87 -10.21 4.23
C ALA A 328 -8.61 -9.66 3.00
N GLY A 329 -8.80 -8.33 2.92
CA GLY A 329 -9.44 -7.69 1.76
C GLY A 329 -8.64 -7.90 0.47
N GLY A 330 -7.32 -7.72 0.52
CA GLY A 330 -6.44 -7.94 -0.62
C GLY A 330 -6.39 -9.40 -1.08
N LEU A 331 -6.28 -10.36 -0.15
CA LEU A 331 -6.31 -11.80 -0.45
C LEU A 331 -7.63 -12.19 -1.12
N SER A 332 -8.76 -11.66 -0.61
CA SER A 332 -10.09 -11.89 -1.20
C SER A 332 -10.16 -11.45 -2.68
N LEU A 333 -9.57 -10.31 -3.04
CA LEU A 333 -9.51 -9.83 -4.43
C LEU A 333 -8.64 -10.71 -5.36
N LEU A 334 -7.64 -11.39 -4.79
CA LEU A 334 -6.85 -12.41 -5.50
C LEU A 334 -7.54 -13.78 -5.54
N GLY A 335 -8.66 -13.93 -4.83
CA GLY A 335 -9.37 -15.19 -4.65
C GLY A 335 -8.63 -16.19 -3.76
N VAL A 336 -7.73 -15.71 -2.89
CA VAL A 336 -6.94 -16.49 -1.94
C VAL A 336 -7.58 -16.39 -0.56
N SER A 337 -7.57 -17.48 0.22
CA SER A 337 -8.12 -17.45 1.58
C SER A 337 -7.22 -16.69 2.56
N ALA A 338 -7.85 -16.11 3.58
CA ALA A 338 -7.20 -15.46 4.72
C ALA A 338 -7.59 -16.23 6.00
N PRO A 339 -6.84 -17.28 6.37
CA PRO A 339 -7.22 -18.16 7.48
C PRO A 339 -6.97 -17.53 8.85
N ASP A 340 -7.89 -17.74 9.80
CA ASP A 340 -7.75 -17.26 11.19
C ASP A 340 -6.60 -17.94 11.97
N ARG A 341 -6.15 -19.10 11.49
CA ARG A 341 -5.09 -19.97 12.05
C ARG A 341 -4.37 -20.72 10.92
N LEU A 342 -3.06 -20.84 11.05
CA LEU A 342 -2.18 -21.69 10.24
C LEU A 342 -1.38 -22.60 11.17
#